data_AF-A0A7S1F003-F1
#
_entry.id   AF-A0A7S1F003-F1
#
_cell.length_a   1.000
_cell.length_b   1.000
_cell.length_c   1.000
_cell.angle_alpha   90.00
_cell.angle_beta   90.00
_cell.angle_gamma   90.00
#
_symmetry.space_group_name_H-M   'P 1'
#
loop_
_entity.id
_entity.type
_entity.pdbx_description
1 polymer ?
#
loop_
_entity_poly.entity_id
_entity_poly.type
_entity_poly.pdbx_seq_one_letter_code
_entity_poly.pdbx_strand_id
1 'polypeptide(L)'
;IKKVTCLVGNCPGFIANRVMGVSGTTSLLQSGCSPYAIDAASEAFGMKMGPFRMQDLVGIDLFGRERARSGQAKPDAIISDALFAAERYGQKNGKGYYKYDEKRQLSKDPEAEAIMKKVWGNIGVSPREMKDEDMVQAVYFPVINEGFKCLEEGIAIRASDIDVCLVFGYNWPRYRGGPMQFATAVGLPKVLEVLEQQG
;
A
#
# COMPACT_ATOMS: atom_id res chain seq x y z
N ILE A 1 -13.11 -23.86 14.58
CA ILE A 1 -12.88 -22.93 13.42
C ILE A 1 -11.41 -22.62 13.08
N LYS A 2 -10.38 -23.13 13.78
CA LYS A 2 -8.94 -22.94 13.42
C LYS A 2 -8.57 -21.50 12.99
N LYS A 3 -9.02 -20.50 13.75
CA LYS A 3 -8.72 -19.07 13.54
C LYS A 3 -7.78 -18.58 14.64
N VAL A 4 -6.90 -17.66 14.28
CA VAL A 4 -6.17 -16.83 15.25
C VAL A 4 -7.02 -15.58 15.48
N THR A 5 -7.39 -15.34 16.73
CA THR A 5 -8.30 -14.25 17.10
C THR A 5 -7.53 -13.11 17.73
N CYS A 6 -7.86 -11.88 17.36
CA CYS A 6 -7.34 -10.66 17.97
C CYS A 6 -8.53 -9.84 18.48
N LEU A 7 -8.49 -9.44 19.76
CA LEU A 7 -9.46 -8.53 20.33
C LEU A 7 -9.07 -7.10 19.97
N VAL A 8 -10.00 -6.33 19.42
CA VAL A 8 -9.73 -4.99 18.90
C VAL A 8 -10.86 -4.03 19.28
N GLY A 9 -10.51 -2.77 19.49
CA GLY A 9 -11.46 -1.68 19.63
C GLY A 9 -12.25 -1.45 18.33
N ASN A 10 -13.44 -0.86 18.46
CA ASN A 10 -14.28 -0.53 17.31
C ASN A 10 -13.88 0.82 16.70
N CYS A 11 -13.35 0.82 15.48
CA CYS A 11 -13.08 2.01 14.69
C CYS A 11 -13.15 1.65 13.19
N PRO A 12 -13.27 2.63 12.28
CA PRO A 12 -13.24 2.37 10.84
C PRO A 12 -11.97 1.60 10.43
N GLY A 13 -12.16 0.37 9.92
CA GLY A 13 -11.05 -0.50 9.51
C GLY A 13 -10.41 -1.32 10.64
N PHE A 14 -10.89 -1.19 11.88
CA PHE A 14 -10.33 -1.85 13.07
C PHE A 14 -8.81 -1.63 13.17
N ILE A 15 -8.02 -2.69 13.35
CA ILE A 15 -6.55 -2.60 13.28
C ILE A 15 -6.08 -2.78 11.83
N ALA A 16 -6.31 -3.95 11.24
CA ALA A 16 -5.58 -4.37 10.06
C ALA A 16 -5.80 -3.46 8.83
N ASN A 17 -7.05 -3.09 8.54
CA ASN A 17 -7.35 -2.23 7.40
C ASN A 17 -7.02 -0.77 7.68
N ARG A 18 -7.13 -0.33 8.95
CA ARG A 18 -6.77 1.03 9.35
C ARG A 18 -5.28 1.29 9.14
N VAL A 19 -4.42 0.44 9.69
CA VAL A 19 -2.96 0.64 9.59
C VAL A 19 -2.46 0.46 8.15
N MET A 20 -2.98 -0.51 7.41
CA MET A 20 -2.58 -0.70 6.00
C MET A 20 -3.17 0.37 5.08
N GLY A 21 -4.33 0.94 5.44
CA GLY A 21 -5.00 1.98 4.67
C GLY A 21 -4.21 3.29 4.57
N VAL A 22 -3.26 3.51 5.48
CA VAL A 22 -2.36 4.68 5.44
C VAL A 22 -0.99 4.38 4.84
N SER A 23 -0.78 3.20 4.24
CA SER A 23 0.51 2.88 3.61
C SER A 23 0.92 3.96 2.61
N GLY A 24 2.21 4.30 2.54
CA GLY A 24 2.72 5.32 1.62
C GLY A 24 2.76 4.90 0.15
N THR A 25 2.10 3.80 -0.21
CA THR A 25 2.06 3.22 -1.56
C THR A 25 1.60 4.23 -2.61
N THR A 26 0.45 4.88 -2.39
CA THR A 26 -0.14 5.83 -3.34
C THR A 26 0.71 7.10 -3.42
N SER A 27 1.17 7.62 -2.28
CA SER A 27 2.07 8.77 -2.21
C SER A 27 3.38 8.56 -2.98
N LEU A 28 4.01 7.39 -2.86
CA LEU A 28 5.22 7.07 -3.64
C LEU A 28 4.96 7.06 -5.14
N LEU A 29 3.87 6.41 -5.56
CA LEU A 29 3.47 6.39 -6.97
C LEU A 29 3.24 7.81 -7.50
N GLN A 30 2.60 8.67 -6.71
CA GLN A 30 2.41 10.07 -7.09
C GLN A 30 3.69 10.88 -7.15
N SER A 31 4.67 10.56 -6.31
CA SER A 31 5.99 11.18 -6.32
C SER A 31 6.89 10.77 -7.50
N GLY A 32 6.36 9.98 -8.45
CA GLY A 32 7.08 9.58 -9.67
C GLY A 32 7.75 8.20 -9.58
N CYS A 33 7.53 7.43 -8.52
CA CYS A 33 8.06 6.08 -8.42
C CYS A 33 7.22 5.10 -9.24
N SER A 34 7.86 4.16 -9.92
CA SER A 34 7.16 3.14 -10.72
C SER A 34 6.40 2.16 -9.82
N PRO A 35 5.15 1.78 -10.15
CA PRO A 35 4.42 0.75 -9.40
C PRO A 35 5.15 -0.60 -9.43
N TYR A 36 5.90 -0.88 -10.50
CA TYR A 36 6.69 -2.09 -10.66
C TYR A 36 7.87 -2.15 -9.69
N ALA A 37 8.51 -1.00 -9.44
CA ALA A 37 9.63 -0.92 -8.51
C ALA A 37 9.12 -1.00 -7.06
N ILE A 38 8.00 -0.35 -6.75
CA ILE A 38 7.37 -0.44 -5.42
C ILE A 38 6.96 -1.88 -5.11
N ASP A 39 6.32 -2.58 -6.05
CA ASP A 39 5.95 -3.98 -5.88
C ASP A 39 7.17 -4.88 -5.69
N ALA A 40 8.22 -4.69 -6.51
CA ALA A 40 9.46 -5.45 -6.39
C ALA A 40 10.13 -5.23 -5.03
N ALA A 41 10.20 -3.99 -4.54
CA ALA A 41 10.76 -3.65 -3.23
C ALA A 41 9.92 -4.26 -2.08
N SER A 42 8.59 -4.21 -2.17
CA SER A 42 7.68 -4.85 -1.21
C SER A 42 7.83 -6.38 -1.18
N GLU A 43 8.01 -7.02 -2.34
CA GLU A 43 8.23 -8.47 -2.43
C GLU A 43 9.61 -8.86 -1.93
N ALA A 44 10.65 -8.08 -2.27
CA ALA A 44 12.01 -8.25 -1.74
C ALA A 44 12.08 -8.05 -0.21
N PHE A 45 11.26 -7.15 0.34
CA PHE A 45 11.09 -6.99 1.78
C PHE A 45 10.55 -8.27 2.45
N GLY A 46 9.72 -9.02 1.73
CA GLY A 46 9.16 -10.31 2.16
C GLY A 46 7.65 -10.42 2.06
N MET A 47 6.95 -9.42 1.51
CA MET A 47 5.51 -9.52 1.29
C MET A 47 5.21 -10.58 0.23
N LYS A 48 4.10 -11.31 0.41
CA LYS A 48 3.66 -12.32 -0.58
C LYS A 48 3.34 -11.72 -1.96
N MET A 49 2.93 -10.46 -1.99
CA MET A 49 2.51 -9.75 -3.19
C MET A 49 2.71 -8.24 -2.99
N GLY A 50 3.22 -7.56 -4.01
CA GLY A 50 3.31 -6.11 -4.03
C GLY A 50 1.95 -5.41 -3.94
N PRO A 51 1.88 -4.19 -3.41
CA PRO A 51 0.62 -3.50 -3.19
C PRO A 51 -0.16 -3.16 -4.48
N PHE A 52 0.48 -2.91 -5.63
CA PHE A 52 -0.23 -2.64 -6.89
C PHE A 52 -0.78 -3.91 -7.53
N ARG A 53 -0.04 -5.03 -7.46
CA ARG A 53 -0.59 -6.35 -7.78
C ARG A 53 -1.80 -6.70 -6.91
N MET A 54 -1.77 -6.36 -5.62
CA MET A 54 -2.91 -6.55 -4.73
C MET A 54 -4.10 -5.66 -5.16
N GLN A 55 -3.87 -4.40 -5.52
CA GLN A 55 -4.91 -3.51 -6.03
C GLN A 55 -5.53 -4.00 -7.33
N ASP A 56 -4.72 -4.52 -8.26
CA ASP A 56 -5.22 -5.14 -9.50
C ASP A 56 -6.04 -6.41 -9.24
N LEU A 57 -5.68 -7.19 -8.21
CA LEU A 57 -6.43 -8.39 -7.81
C LEU A 57 -7.78 -8.02 -7.18
N VAL A 58 -7.80 -7.01 -6.30
CA VAL A 58 -9.02 -6.52 -5.63
C VAL A 58 -9.95 -5.82 -6.64
N GLY A 59 -9.37 -4.99 -7.49
CA GLY A 59 -10.06 -4.25 -8.54
C GLY A 59 -10.01 -2.73 -8.32
N ILE A 60 -9.37 -2.01 -9.24
CA ILE A 60 -9.22 -0.55 -9.18
C ILE A 60 -10.58 0.16 -9.20
N ASP A 61 -11.56 -0.41 -9.90
CA ASP A 61 -12.89 0.17 -10.03
C ASP A 61 -13.73 0.15 -8.76
N LEU A 62 -13.44 -0.74 -7.80
CA LEU A 62 -14.12 -0.71 -6.51
C LEU A 62 -13.86 0.63 -5.81
N PHE A 63 -12.59 1.02 -5.75
CA PHE A 63 -12.17 2.29 -5.16
C PHE A 63 -12.57 3.49 -6.04
N GLY A 64 -12.46 3.37 -7.37
CA GLY A 64 -12.86 4.43 -8.30
C GLY A 64 -14.35 4.76 -8.24
N ARG A 65 -15.23 3.74 -8.21
CA ARG A 65 -16.69 3.95 -8.08
C ARG A 65 -17.07 4.55 -6.74
N GLU A 66 -16.43 4.12 -5.65
CA GLU A 66 -16.68 4.66 -4.33
C GLU A 66 -16.36 6.16 -4.27
N ARG A 67 -15.20 6.58 -4.81
CA ARG A 67 -14.81 7.99 -4.90
C ARG A 67 -15.72 8.81 -5.81
N ALA A 68 -16.06 8.27 -6.98
CA ALA A 68 -17.00 8.92 -7.89
C ALA A 68 -18.38 9.13 -7.24
N ARG A 69 -18.85 8.18 -6.41
CA ARG A 69 -20.10 8.28 -5.68
C ARG A 69 -20.02 9.25 -4.50
N SER A 70 -18.92 9.28 -3.75
CA SER A 70 -18.77 10.12 -2.57
C SER A 70 -18.46 11.59 -2.91
N GLY A 71 -17.96 11.87 -4.11
CA GLY A 71 -17.49 13.19 -4.51
C GLY A 71 -16.22 13.63 -3.77
N GLN A 72 -15.62 12.75 -2.95
CA GLN A 72 -14.41 13.05 -2.20
C GLN A 72 -13.20 12.81 -3.09
N ALA A 73 -12.69 13.90 -3.68
CA ALA A 73 -11.39 13.87 -4.35
C ALA A 73 -10.31 13.57 -3.32
N LYS A 74 -9.53 12.52 -3.59
CA LYS A 74 -8.33 12.21 -2.82
C LYS A 74 -7.11 12.66 -3.63
N PRO A 75 -6.33 13.63 -3.14
CA PRO A 75 -5.14 14.10 -3.85
C PRO A 75 -4.21 12.96 -4.22
N ASP A 76 -4.12 11.90 -3.42
CA ASP A 76 -3.27 10.72 -3.62
C ASP A 76 -3.81 9.67 -4.61
N ALA A 77 -5.06 9.83 -5.08
CA ALA A 77 -5.74 8.83 -5.92
C ALA A 77 -5.76 9.15 -7.42
N ILE A 78 -5.20 10.29 -7.86
CA ILE A 78 -5.29 10.80 -9.25
C ILE A 78 -4.89 9.75 -10.30
N ILE A 79 -3.81 9.01 -10.05
CA ILE A 79 -3.35 7.97 -10.99
C ILE A 79 -4.33 6.79 -11.03
N SER A 80 -4.82 6.33 -9.87
CA SER A 80 -5.81 5.25 -9.82
C SER A 80 -7.14 5.66 -10.48
N ASP A 81 -7.54 6.93 -10.37
CA ASP A 81 -8.73 7.48 -11.03
C ASP A 81 -8.53 7.60 -12.55
N ALA A 82 -7.33 7.96 -13.00
CA ALA A 82 -6.99 7.96 -14.42
C ALA A 82 -7.00 6.55 -15.03
N LEU A 83 -6.50 5.55 -14.29
CA LEU A 83 -6.60 4.13 -14.69
C LEU A 83 -8.05 3.66 -14.73
N PHE A 84 -8.85 4.02 -13.72
CA PHE A 84 -10.28 3.72 -13.69
C PHE A 84 -11.03 4.34 -14.89
N ALA A 85 -10.77 5.61 -15.20
CA ALA A 85 -11.35 6.31 -16.35
C ALA A 85 -10.94 5.69 -17.70
N ALA A 86 -9.76 5.06 -17.77
CA ALA A 86 -9.28 4.28 -18.91
C ALA A 86 -9.80 2.82 -18.93
N GLU A 87 -10.78 2.50 -18.09
CA GLU A 87 -11.37 1.16 -17.92
C GLU A 87 -10.33 0.09 -17.54
N ARG A 88 -9.29 0.46 -16.79
CA ARG A 88 -8.27 -0.46 -16.32
C ARG A 88 -8.62 -0.88 -14.89
N TYR A 89 -9.28 -2.03 -14.76
CA TYR A 89 -9.87 -2.47 -13.50
C TYR A 89 -9.03 -3.53 -12.78
N GLY A 90 -7.91 -3.95 -13.36
CA GLY A 90 -7.03 -4.96 -12.78
C GLY A 90 -7.17 -6.32 -13.47
N GLN A 91 -6.94 -7.39 -12.70
CA GLN A 91 -6.87 -8.75 -13.22
C GLN A 91 -8.21 -9.21 -13.83
N LYS A 92 -9.34 -8.71 -13.33
CA LYS A 92 -10.67 -9.14 -13.77
C LYS A 92 -11.01 -8.80 -15.22
N ASN A 93 -10.39 -7.76 -15.78
CA ASN A 93 -10.57 -7.38 -17.19
C ASN A 93 -9.24 -7.37 -17.96
N GLY A 94 -8.21 -8.02 -17.42
CA GLY A 94 -6.92 -8.20 -18.09
C GLY A 94 -5.99 -6.99 -18.06
N LYS A 95 -6.39 -5.86 -17.47
CA LYS A 95 -5.63 -4.60 -17.50
C LYS A 95 -5.87 -3.73 -16.27
N GLY A 96 -4.80 -3.38 -15.57
CA GLY A 96 -4.77 -2.50 -14.40
C GLY A 96 -3.47 -1.68 -14.38
N TYR A 97 -2.73 -1.72 -13.28
CA TYR A 97 -1.32 -1.29 -13.24
C TYR A 97 -0.44 -2.20 -14.12
N TYR A 98 -0.82 -3.48 -14.22
CA TYR A 98 -0.21 -4.47 -15.09
C TYR A 98 -1.15 -4.87 -16.23
N LYS A 99 -0.61 -5.60 -17.20
CA LYS A 99 -1.40 -6.37 -18.16
C LYS A 99 -1.42 -7.83 -17.72
N TYR A 100 -2.54 -8.49 -17.92
CA TYR A 100 -2.73 -9.91 -17.63
C TYR A 100 -3.18 -10.64 -18.89
N ASP A 101 -2.53 -11.78 -19.18
CA ASP A 101 -2.96 -12.66 -20.25
C ASP A 101 -4.14 -13.57 -19.83
N GLU A 102 -4.60 -14.44 -20.73
CA GLU A 102 -5.69 -15.40 -20.45
C GLU A 102 -5.35 -16.37 -19.32
N LYS A 103 -4.05 -16.65 -19.10
CA LYS A 103 -3.53 -17.49 -18.02
C LYS A 103 -3.29 -16.69 -16.73
N ARG A 104 -3.65 -15.41 -16.72
CA ARG A 104 -3.42 -14.46 -15.63
C ARG A 104 -1.95 -14.22 -15.30
N GLN A 105 -1.05 -14.48 -16.25
CA GLN A 105 0.35 -14.07 -16.15
C GLN A 105 0.43 -12.56 -16.30
N LEU A 106 1.17 -11.92 -15.40
CA LEU A 106 1.33 -10.47 -15.38
C LEU A 106 2.54 -10.05 -16.22
N SER A 107 2.41 -8.91 -16.90
CA SER A 107 3.52 -8.20 -17.55
C SER A 107 3.39 -6.70 -17.33
N LYS A 108 4.49 -5.96 -17.47
CA LYS A 108 4.45 -4.50 -17.56
C LYS A 108 3.56 -4.09 -18.74
N ASP A 109 2.86 -2.97 -18.61
CA ASP A 109 1.96 -2.47 -19.64
C ASP A 109 2.37 -1.06 -20.10
N PRO A 110 2.88 -0.89 -21.33
CA PRO A 110 3.20 0.41 -21.89
C PRO A 110 2.04 1.41 -21.87
N GLU A 111 0.79 0.95 -21.98
CA GLU A 111 -0.38 1.84 -21.91
C GLU A 111 -0.60 2.39 -20.50
N ALA A 112 -0.43 1.54 -19.47
CA ALA A 112 -0.51 1.99 -18.08
C ALA A 112 0.62 2.98 -17.78
N GLU A 113 1.84 2.72 -18.26
CA GLU A 113 2.96 3.64 -18.12
C GLU A 113 2.70 4.99 -18.81
N ALA A 114 2.10 4.99 -20.00
CA ALA A 114 1.74 6.22 -20.70
C ALA A 114 0.71 7.04 -19.94
N ILE A 115 -0.30 6.40 -19.33
CA ILE A 115 -1.28 7.08 -18.46
C ILE A 115 -0.58 7.70 -17.25
N MET A 116 0.29 6.95 -16.56
CA MET A 116 1.03 7.44 -15.40
C MET A 116 1.94 8.62 -15.76
N LYS A 117 2.70 8.52 -16.86
CA LYS A 117 3.55 9.61 -17.37
C LYS A 117 2.75 10.87 -17.69
N LYS A 118 1.57 10.72 -18.29
CA LYS A 118 0.68 11.85 -18.57
C LYS A 118 0.20 12.50 -17.27
N VAL A 119 -0.23 11.71 -16.29
CA VAL A 119 -0.67 12.24 -14.99
C VAL A 119 0.48 12.96 -14.28
N TRP A 120 1.66 12.35 -14.20
CA TRP A 120 2.85 12.98 -13.63
C TRP A 120 3.19 14.31 -14.29
N GLY A 121 3.18 14.37 -15.63
CA GLY A 121 3.40 15.61 -16.38
C GLY A 121 2.38 16.71 -16.04
N ASN A 122 1.10 16.34 -15.87
CA ASN A 122 0.05 17.29 -15.51
C ASN A 122 0.19 17.86 -14.08
N ILE A 123 0.81 17.10 -13.16
CA ILE A 123 1.04 17.52 -11.77
C ILE A 123 2.46 18.01 -11.52
N GLY A 124 3.28 18.19 -12.58
CA GLY A 124 4.65 18.69 -12.47
C GLY A 124 5.64 17.70 -11.84
N VAL A 125 5.31 16.41 -11.79
CA VAL A 125 6.18 15.35 -11.26
C VAL A 125 6.96 14.71 -12.40
N SER A 126 8.24 14.47 -12.18
CA SER A 126 9.08 13.67 -13.07
C SER A 126 9.27 12.26 -12.52
N PRO A 127 9.31 11.22 -13.37
CA PRO A 127 9.67 9.88 -12.93
C PRO A 127 11.03 9.88 -12.22
N ARG A 128 11.12 9.16 -11.10
CA ARG A 128 12.35 9.06 -10.32
C ARG A 128 12.59 7.63 -9.86
N GLU A 129 13.87 7.33 -9.66
CA GLU A 129 14.30 6.10 -9.00
C GLU A 129 14.48 6.35 -7.50
N MET A 130 14.30 5.29 -6.72
CA MET A 130 14.50 5.27 -5.28
C MET A 130 15.09 3.90 -4.93
N LYS A 131 15.88 3.82 -3.86
CA LYS A 131 16.41 2.51 -3.42
C LYS A 131 15.29 1.68 -2.81
N ASP A 132 15.38 0.37 -2.96
CA ASP A 132 14.38 -0.56 -2.41
C ASP A 132 14.15 -0.36 -0.90
N GLU A 133 15.23 -0.12 -0.13
CA GLU A 133 15.12 0.15 1.30
C GLU A 133 14.32 1.43 1.59
N ASP A 134 14.63 2.53 0.91
CA ASP A 134 13.92 3.81 1.06
C ASP A 134 12.45 3.67 0.64
N MET A 135 12.16 2.89 -0.42
CA MET A 135 10.79 2.59 -0.84
C MET A 135 10.03 1.81 0.25
N VAL A 136 10.64 0.77 0.81
CA VAL A 136 10.04 -0.04 1.88
C VAL A 136 9.75 0.81 3.12
N GLN A 137 10.68 1.70 3.50
CA GLN A 137 10.48 2.62 4.61
C GLN A 137 9.31 3.58 4.31
N ALA A 138 9.28 4.20 3.12
CA ALA A 138 8.20 5.10 2.73
C ALA A 138 6.83 4.41 2.61
N VAL A 139 6.77 3.13 2.21
CA VAL A 139 5.52 2.38 2.19
C VAL A 139 5.04 2.03 3.60
N TYR A 140 5.92 1.48 4.44
CA TYR A 140 5.51 0.81 5.68
C TYR A 140 5.73 1.60 6.97
N PHE A 141 6.55 2.65 7.01
CA PHE A 141 6.67 3.47 8.22
C PHE A 141 5.37 4.21 8.55
N PRO A 142 4.59 4.72 7.58
CA PRO A 142 3.24 5.21 7.87
C PRO A 142 2.33 4.16 8.52
N VAL A 143 2.43 2.89 8.11
CA VAL A 143 1.70 1.75 8.70
C VAL A 143 2.11 1.53 10.16
N ILE A 144 3.43 1.61 10.44
CA ILE A 144 3.97 1.52 11.79
C ILE A 144 3.47 2.67 12.67
N ASN A 145 3.48 3.89 12.15
CA ASN A 145 3.01 5.08 12.87
C ASN A 145 1.52 4.95 13.24
N GLU A 146 0.70 4.49 12.31
CA GLU A 146 -0.73 4.25 12.58
C GLU A 146 -0.94 3.09 13.57
N GLY A 147 -0.02 2.12 13.58
CA GLY A 147 0.05 1.10 14.62
C GLY A 147 0.30 1.71 16.01
N PHE A 148 1.22 2.67 16.15
CA PHE A 148 1.42 3.38 17.41
C PHE A 148 0.19 4.18 17.84
N LYS A 149 -0.50 4.86 16.91
CA LYS A 149 -1.77 5.53 17.23
C LYS A 149 -2.86 4.56 17.68
N CYS A 150 -2.95 3.38 17.06
CA CYS A 150 -3.89 2.34 17.49
C CYS A 150 -3.61 1.87 18.93
N LEU A 151 -2.35 1.90 19.39
CA LEU A 151 -2.00 1.62 20.79
C LEU A 151 -2.37 2.77 21.71
N GLU A 152 -2.03 4.00 21.31
CA GLU A 152 -2.35 5.22 22.07
C GLU A 152 -3.86 5.39 22.30
N GLU A 153 -4.66 5.11 21.28
CA GLU A 153 -6.12 5.18 21.33
C GLU A 153 -6.77 3.96 22.01
N GLY A 154 -6.00 2.96 22.42
CA GLY A 154 -6.52 1.73 23.03
C GLY A 154 -7.32 0.83 22.07
N ILE A 155 -7.18 1.01 20.76
CA ILE A 155 -7.76 0.12 19.74
C ILE A 155 -7.06 -1.25 19.76
N ALA A 156 -5.75 -1.25 19.97
CA ALA A 156 -4.96 -2.44 20.23
C ALA A 156 -4.54 -2.47 21.70
N ILE A 157 -4.59 -3.65 22.34
CA ILE A 157 -4.18 -3.80 23.75
C ILE A 157 -2.66 -3.82 23.84
N ARG A 158 -1.99 -4.44 22.85
CA ARG A 158 -0.53 -4.62 22.82
C ARG A 158 -0.01 -4.53 21.40
N ALA A 159 1.27 -4.17 21.24
CA ALA A 159 1.94 -4.12 19.94
C ALA A 159 1.85 -5.48 19.19
N SER A 160 1.95 -6.60 19.91
CA SER A 160 1.83 -7.95 19.35
C SER A 160 0.48 -8.22 18.68
N ASP A 161 -0.59 -7.56 19.12
CA ASP A 161 -1.94 -7.72 18.53
C ASP A 161 -1.98 -7.16 17.11
N ILE A 162 -1.29 -6.04 16.89
CA ILE A 162 -1.10 -5.42 15.58
C ILE A 162 -0.23 -6.34 14.71
N ASP A 163 0.85 -6.88 15.27
CA ASP A 163 1.72 -7.82 14.56
C ASP A 163 0.96 -9.06 14.10
N VAL A 164 0.18 -9.68 14.98
CA VAL A 164 -0.66 -10.83 14.64
C VAL A 164 -1.68 -10.46 13.55
N CYS A 165 -2.35 -9.31 13.68
CA CYS A 165 -3.30 -8.85 12.67
C CYS A 165 -2.66 -8.72 11.28
N LEU A 166 -1.46 -8.17 11.17
CA LEU A 166 -0.81 -7.94 9.88
C LEU A 166 -0.12 -9.18 9.32
N VAL A 167 0.44 -10.03 10.17
CA VAL A 167 0.99 -11.34 9.78
C VAL A 167 -0.10 -12.24 9.20
N PHE A 168 -1.25 -12.34 9.85
CA PHE A 168 -2.31 -13.24 9.41
C PHE A 168 -3.30 -12.59 8.42
N GLY A 169 -3.50 -11.27 8.49
CA GLY A 169 -4.43 -10.54 7.63
C GLY A 169 -3.81 -10.06 6.32
N TYR A 170 -2.56 -9.58 6.36
CA TYR A 170 -1.90 -8.95 5.21
C TYR A 170 -0.65 -9.70 4.73
N ASN A 171 -0.37 -10.88 5.30
CA ASN A 171 0.82 -11.68 4.99
C ASN A 171 2.12 -10.93 5.20
N TRP A 172 2.20 -10.13 6.28
CA TRP A 172 3.47 -9.55 6.71
C TRP A 172 4.53 -10.66 6.90
N PRO A 173 5.79 -10.45 6.46
CA PRO A 173 6.82 -11.48 6.53
C PRO A 173 7.09 -11.92 7.98
N ARG A 174 6.72 -13.17 8.29
CA ARG A 174 6.84 -13.74 9.65
C ARG A 174 8.25 -13.70 10.22
N TYR A 175 9.27 -13.84 9.37
CA TYR A 175 10.68 -13.78 9.80
C TYR A 175 11.12 -12.37 10.22
N ARG A 176 10.30 -11.34 9.95
CA ARG A 176 10.45 -9.98 10.47
C ARG A 176 9.55 -9.70 11.69
N GLY A 177 8.89 -10.73 12.23
CA GLY A 177 7.90 -10.59 13.31
C GLY A 177 6.60 -10.02 12.79
N GLY A 178 6.43 -8.71 12.91
CA GLY A 178 5.30 -7.90 12.46
C GLY A 178 5.76 -6.45 12.29
N PRO A 179 4.90 -5.51 11.86
CA PRO A 179 5.24 -4.09 11.74
C PRO A 179 5.86 -3.49 13.01
N MET A 180 5.33 -3.83 14.20
CA MET A 180 5.81 -3.26 15.47
C MET A 180 7.16 -3.83 15.85
N GLN A 181 7.33 -5.16 15.74
CA GLN A 181 8.63 -5.80 15.94
C GLN A 181 9.68 -5.33 14.91
N PHE A 182 9.27 -5.11 13.67
CA PHE A 182 10.13 -4.57 12.63
C PHE A 182 10.59 -3.14 12.96
N ALA A 183 9.69 -2.29 13.48
CA ALA A 183 10.04 -0.96 13.96
C ALA A 183 11.10 -1.01 15.07
N THR A 184 10.97 -1.94 16.02
CA THR A 184 11.97 -2.16 17.06
C THR A 184 13.31 -2.62 16.48
N ALA A 185 13.31 -3.51 15.49
CA ALA A 185 14.53 -4.02 14.86
C ALA A 185 15.26 -2.94 14.03
N VAL A 186 14.53 -2.05 13.37
CA VAL A 186 15.10 -0.88 12.67
C VAL A 186 15.63 0.16 13.66
N GLY A 187 14.95 0.31 14.81
CA GLY A 187 15.22 1.32 15.82
C GLY A 187 14.22 2.47 15.73
N LEU A 188 13.48 2.70 16.82
CA LEU A 188 12.43 3.73 16.89
C LEU A 188 12.92 5.14 16.54
N PRO A 189 14.12 5.59 16.95
CA PRO A 189 14.63 6.90 16.53
C PRO A 189 14.74 7.04 15.02
N LYS A 190 15.15 5.98 14.32
CA LYS A 190 15.26 5.99 12.86
C LYS A 190 13.90 6.05 12.18
N VAL A 191 12.93 5.31 12.72
CA VAL A 191 11.54 5.35 12.23
C VAL A 191 10.96 6.75 12.37
N LEU A 192 11.16 7.40 13.52
CA LEU A 192 10.72 8.77 13.76
C LEU A 192 11.38 9.77 12.79
N GLU A 193 12.70 9.72 12.66
CA GLU A 193 13.46 10.61 11.75
C GLU A 193 12.91 10.56 10.32
N VAL A 194 12.64 9.37 9.80
CA VAL A 194 12.14 9.19 8.44
C VAL A 194 10.69 9.66 8.31
N LEU A 195 9.85 9.45 9.34
CA LEU A 195 8.47 9.95 9.35
C LEU A 195 8.41 11.48 9.36
N GLU A 196 9.31 12.13 10.12
CA GLU A 196 9.44 13.60 10.15
C GLU A 196 9.90 14.19 8.81
N GLN A 197 10.64 13.43 8.01
CA GLN A 197 11.04 13.84 6.65
C GLN A 197 9.94 13.64 5.61
N GLN A 198 8.92 12.84 5.92
CA GLN A 198 7.80 12.51 5.03
C GLN A 198 6.53 13.35 5.29
N GLY A 199 6.45 14.01 6.45
CA GLY A 199 5.35 14.89 6.86
C GLY A 199 5.67 16.37 6.68
#